data_AF-A0A9D3ZWW0-F1
#
_entry.id   AF-A0A9D3ZWW0-F1
#
_cell.length_a   1.000
_cell.length_b   1.000
_cell.length_c   1.000
_cell.angle_alpha   90.00
_cell.angle_beta   90.00
_cell.angle_gamma   90.00
#
_symmetry.space_group_name_H-M   'P 1'
#
loop_
_entity.id
_entity.type
_entity.pdbx_description
1 polymer ?
#
loop_
_entity_poly.entity_id
_entity_poly.type
_entity_poly.pdbx_seq_one_letter_code
_entity_poly.pdbx_strand_id
1 'polypeptide(L)'
;MVSASEIATKLNLASHPEGGFFSETFRDSSVMLSTSQLPPQYKVDRAVSTSIYFLLPAGSVSHLHRIPCAETWHFYLGEPLTVLELDEKDGQVKLTCLGPDLLNNQKVQYTVPPNVWFGAFPTKDFNISTDGAVTKNDPRDTESHYSLVGCTCAPAFQFQDFELAKRSELVTGFPKHEHLISLLTYPD
;
A
#
# COMPACT_ATOMS: atom_id res chain seq x y z
N MET A 1 -1.08 23.57 -9.34
CA MET A 1 -1.58 22.32 -8.72
C MET A 1 -1.42 22.47 -7.22
N VAL A 2 -2.31 21.87 -6.42
CA VAL A 2 -2.17 21.86 -4.95
C VAL A 2 -0.98 20.98 -4.60
N SER A 3 -0.13 21.41 -3.67
CA SER A 3 1.07 20.64 -3.28
C SER A 3 0.74 19.47 -2.35
N ALA A 4 1.68 18.53 -2.25
CA ALA A 4 1.56 17.41 -1.31
C ALA A 4 1.40 17.88 0.15
N SER A 5 2.18 18.88 0.58
CA SER A 5 2.07 19.42 1.95
C SER A 5 0.77 20.18 2.20
N GLU A 6 0.24 20.90 1.21
CA GLU A 6 -1.07 21.56 1.28
C GLU A 6 -2.19 20.53 1.46
N ILE A 7 -2.15 19.42 0.71
CA ILE A 7 -3.10 18.30 0.86
C ILE A 7 -2.96 17.65 2.24
N ALA A 8 -1.74 17.32 2.65
CA ALA A 8 -1.48 16.68 3.94
C ALA A 8 -2.03 17.53 5.09
N THR A 9 -1.79 18.84 5.05
CA THR A 9 -2.33 19.79 6.02
C THR A 9 -3.86 19.86 5.96
N LYS A 10 -4.43 19.97 4.76
CA LYS A 10 -5.89 20.11 4.58
C LYS A 10 -6.67 18.90 5.06
N LEU A 11 -6.10 17.70 4.89
CA LEU A 11 -6.73 16.42 5.25
C LEU A 11 -6.27 15.89 6.61
N ASN A 12 -5.46 16.65 7.37
CA ASN A 12 -4.89 16.26 8.66
C ASN A 12 -4.17 14.90 8.58
N LEU A 13 -3.30 14.72 7.59
CA LEU A 13 -2.54 13.48 7.41
C LEU A 13 -1.32 13.48 8.35
N ALA A 14 -1.06 12.33 8.97
CA ALA A 14 0.13 12.06 9.76
C ALA A 14 1.02 11.03 9.06
N SER A 15 2.33 11.00 9.34
CA SER A 15 3.23 10.00 8.77
C SER A 15 2.79 8.58 9.15
N HIS A 16 2.75 7.65 8.19
CA HIS A 16 2.44 6.24 8.45
C HIS A 16 3.74 5.44 8.72
N PRO A 17 3.73 4.41 9.59
CA PRO A 17 4.90 3.58 9.86
C PRO A 17 5.50 2.90 8.62
N GLU A 18 4.66 2.57 7.63
CA GLU A 18 5.10 1.97 6.37
C GLU A 18 5.60 3.02 5.35
N GLY A 19 5.57 4.31 5.67
CA GLY A 19 5.87 5.40 4.73
C GLY A 19 4.62 6.06 4.15
N GLY A 20 4.79 7.24 3.57
CA GLY A 20 3.68 8.11 3.18
C GLY A 20 2.96 8.75 4.38
N PHE A 21 1.80 9.33 4.11
CA PHE A 21 0.97 10.02 5.10
C PHE A 21 -0.47 9.50 5.04
N PHE A 22 -1.13 9.39 6.19
CA PHE A 22 -2.49 8.84 6.27
C PHE A 22 -3.36 9.56 7.30
N SER A 23 -4.68 9.37 7.18
CA SER A 23 -5.64 9.76 8.21
C SER A 23 -6.88 8.86 8.14
N GLU A 24 -7.31 8.30 9.28
CA GLU A 24 -8.55 7.53 9.36
C GLU A 24 -9.75 8.46 9.32
N THR A 25 -10.63 8.24 8.35
CA THR A 25 -11.81 9.08 8.06
C THR A 25 -13.12 8.40 8.46
N PHE A 26 -13.09 7.08 8.61
CA PHE A 26 -14.26 6.28 8.92
C PHE A 26 -13.87 5.00 9.65
N ARG A 27 -14.68 4.64 10.65
CA ARG A 27 -14.67 3.35 11.34
C ARG A 27 -16.09 2.96 11.70
N ASP A 28 -16.57 1.85 11.17
CA ASP A 28 -17.93 1.37 11.40
C ASP A 28 -18.05 0.62 12.72
N SER A 29 -18.42 1.34 13.77
CA SER A 29 -18.66 0.79 15.12
C SER A 29 -20.10 0.33 15.35
N SER A 30 -20.95 0.30 14.31
CA SER A 30 -22.35 -0.15 14.46
C SER A 30 -22.47 -1.64 14.78
N VAL A 31 -21.50 -2.44 14.33
CA VAL A 31 -21.38 -3.87 14.61
C VAL A 31 -19.93 -4.19 14.97
N MET A 32 -19.76 -5.07 15.97
CA MET A 32 -18.46 -5.58 16.39
C MET A 32 -18.42 -7.09 16.14
N LEU A 33 -17.41 -7.54 15.38
CA LEU A 33 -17.10 -8.93 15.10
C LEU A 33 -16.14 -9.42 16.17
N SER A 34 -16.54 -10.44 16.92
CA SER A 34 -15.66 -11.09 17.90
C SER A 34 -14.56 -11.86 17.17
N THR A 35 -13.36 -11.92 17.75
CA THR A 35 -12.27 -12.83 17.34
C THR A 35 -12.74 -14.28 17.11
N SER A 36 -13.72 -14.76 17.89
CA SER A 36 -14.31 -16.09 17.74
C SER A 36 -15.06 -16.31 16.41
N GLN A 37 -15.44 -15.22 15.72
CA GLN A 37 -16.14 -15.21 14.43
C GLN A 37 -15.20 -14.88 13.27
N LEU A 38 -13.93 -14.55 13.56
CA LEU A 38 -12.93 -14.12 12.59
C LEU A 38 -11.90 -15.23 12.32
N PRO A 39 -11.22 -15.21 11.16
CA PRO A 39 -10.08 -16.06 10.90
C PRO A 39 -8.98 -15.91 11.98
N PRO A 40 -8.15 -16.94 12.23
CA PRO A 40 -7.17 -16.95 13.32
C PRO A 40 -6.07 -15.88 13.20
N GLN A 41 -5.90 -15.25 12.03
CA GLN A 41 -4.94 -14.16 11.82
C GLN A 41 -5.38 -12.86 12.51
N TYR A 42 -6.67 -12.72 12.86
CA TYR A 42 -7.20 -11.57 13.57
C TYR A 42 -6.96 -11.71 15.08
N LYS A 43 -6.13 -10.83 15.65
CA LYS A 43 -5.69 -10.94 17.05
C LYS A 43 -6.60 -10.26 18.07
N VAL A 44 -7.51 -9.40 17.61
CA VAL A 44 -8.46 -8.64 18.45
C VAL A 44 -9.83 -8.56 17.77
N ASP A 45 -10.85 -8.05 18.45
CA ASP A 45 -12.19 -7.88 17.85
C ASP A 45 -12.17 -6.78 16.76
N ARG A 46 -13.13 -6.81 15.84
CA ARG A 46 -13.17 -5.91 14.67
C ARG A 46 -14.46 -5.12 14.57
N ALA A 47 -14.31 -3.82 14.34
CA ALA A 47 -15.33 -3.04 13.64
C ALA A 47 -15.55 -3.62 12.22
N VAL A 48 -16.70 -3.35 11.61
CA VAL A 48 -17.02 -3.92 10.28
C VAL A 48 -16.04 -3.45 9.22
N SER A 49 -15.69 -2.18 9.23
CA SER A 49 -14.77 -1.61 8.24
C SER A 49 -14.14 -0.31 8.72
N THR A 50 -13.07 0.08 8.03
CA THR A 50 -12.39 1.37 8.17
C THR A 50 -12.08 1.96 6.81
N SER A 51 -12.00 3.28 6.72
CA SER A 51 -11.45 3.95 5.54
C SER A 51 -10.46 5.04 5.94
N ILE A 52 -9.36 5.14 5.19
CA ILE A 52 -8.32 6.16 5.36
C ILE A 52 -8.16 6.99 4.08
N TYR A 53 -7.66 8.22 4.23
CA TYR A 53 -6.86 8.84 3.16
C TYR A 53 -5.41 8.35 3.28
N PHE A 54 -4.75 8.16 2.14
CA PHE A 54 -3.32 7.88 2.05
C PHE A 54 -2.68 8.72 0.94
N LEU A 55 -1.59 9.42 1.26
CA LEU A 55 -0.84 10.27 0.37
C LEU A 55 0.60 9.76 0.26
N LEU A 56 1.04 9.55 -0.97
CA LEU A 56 2.39 9.08 -1.28
C LEU A 56 3.11 10.05 -2.23
N PRO A 57 4.00 10.90 -1.70
CA PRO A 57 4.85 11.77 -2.52
C PRO A 57 5.88 11.00 -3.33
N ALA A 58 6.34 11.59 -4.43
CA ALA A 58 7.50 11.10 -5.18
C ALA A 58 8.71 10.87 -4.25
N GLY A 59 9.50 9.86 -4.56
CA GLY A 59 10.67 9.45 -3.77
C GLY A 59 10.36 8.72 -2.47
N SER A 60 9.08 8.61 -2.08
CA SER A 60 8.63 7.79 -0.95
C SER A 60 8.08 6.45 -1.42
N VAL A 61 7.97 5.49 -0.49
CA VAL A 61 7.32 4.19 -0.72
C VAL A 61 6.41 3.85 0.47
N SER A 62 5.38 3.06 0.22
CA SER A 62 4.72 2.22 1.22
C SER A 62 5.47 0.89 1.24
N HIS A 63 6.16 0.62 2.36
CA HIS A 63 6.98 -0.57 2.53
C HIS A 63 6.11 -1.83 2.55
N LEU A 64 6.72 -2.95 2.16
CA LEU A 64 6.08 -4.27 2.18
C LEU A 64 5.55 -4.58 3.57
N HIS A 65 4.26 -4.86 3.62
CA HIS A 65 3.55 -5.24 4.82
C HIS A 65 2.44 -6.25 4.48
N ARG A 66 1.87 -6.85 5.51
CA ARG A 66 0.78 -7.81 5.39
C ARG A 66 -0.26 -7.56 6.46
N ILE A 67 -1.51 -7.68 6.06
CA ILE A 67 -2.69 -7.54 6.93
C ILE A 67 -3.70 -8.65 6.61
N PRO A 68 -4.53 -9.06 7.59
CA PRO A 68 -5.48 -10.15 7.40
C PRO A 68 -6.78 -9.72 6.71
N CYS A 69 -7.05 -8.42 6.58
CA CYS A 69 -8.21 -7.90 5.85
C CYS A 69 -7.90 -7.73 4.36
N ALA A 70 -8.96 -7.76 3.55
CA ALA A 70 -8.87 -7.25 2.19
C ALA A 70 -8.81 -5.72 2.25
N GLU A 71 -7.93 -5.13 1.45
CA GLU A 71 -7.79 -3.68 1.39
C GLU A 71 -8.08 -3.18 -0.02
N THR A 72 -9.11 -2.34 -0.15
CA THR A 72 -9.48 -1.72 -1.41
C THR A 72 -8.87 -0.33 -1.49
N TRP A 73 -8.06 -0.11 -2.51
CA TRP A 73 -7.42 1.14 -2.86
C TRP A 73 -8.26 1.88 -3.91
N HIS A 74 -8.47 3.17 -3.70
CA HIS A 74 -9.28 4.06 -4.53
C HIS A 74 -8.43 5.25 -4.97
N PHE A 75 -8.20 5.42 -6.27
CA PHE A 75 -7.46 6.56 -6.79
C PHE A 75 -8.29 7.84 -6.70
N TYR A 76 -7.74 8.91 -6.13
CA TYR A 76 -8.42 10.21 -6.01
C TYR A 76 -7.77 11.32 -6.82
N LEU A 77 -6.46 11.54 -6.66
CA LEU A 77 -5.78 12.69 -7.24
C LEU A 77 -4.28 12.43 -7.42
N GLY A 78 -3.68 13.13 -8.40
CA GLY A 78 -2.23 13.16 -8.60
C GLY A 78 -1.78 12.24 -9.73
N GLU A 79 -0.60 11.67 -9.56
CA GLU A 79 0.02 10.74 -10.51
C GLU A 79 -0.26 9.29 -10.12
N PRO A 80 -0.15 8.33 -11.07
CA PRO A 80 -0.41 6.94 -10.76
C PRO A 80 0.60 6.37 -9.76
N LEU A 81 0.14 5.46 -8.89
CA LEU A 81 0.98 4.62 -8.04
C LEU A 81 0.89 3.16 -8.47
N THR A 82 1.92 2.38 -8.19
CA THR A 82 1.90 0.93 -8.42
C THR A 82 1.84 0.23 -7.09
N VAL A 83 0.84 -0.64 -6.92
CA VAL A 83 0.75 -1.61 -5.84
C VAL A 83 1.49 -2.87 -6.28
N LEU A 84 2.48 -3.28 -5.50
CA LEU A 84 3.22 -4.52 -5.68
C LEU A 84 2.70 -5.54 -4.68
N GLU A 85 2.41 -6.75 -5.14
CA GLU A 85 1.96 -7.88 -4.34
C GLU A 85 2.92 -9.07 -4.54
N LEU A 86 3.28 -9.75 -3.45
CA LEU A 86 4.03 -11.00 -3.43
C LEU A 86 3.16 -12.11 -2.84
N ASP A 87 2.78 -13.10 -3.66
CA ASP A 87 1.98 -14.23 -3.20
C ASP A 87 2.90 -15.39 -2.75
N GLU A 88 2.87 -15.72 -1.46
CA GLU A 88 3.66 -16.81 -0.89
C GLU A 88 3.25 -18.20 -1.40
N LYS A 89 2.05 -18.35 -1.99
CA LYS A 89 1.55 -19.65 -2.47
C LYS A 89 2.28 -20.14 -3.71
N ASP A 90 2.64 -19.23 -4.61
CA ASP A 90 3.25 -19.54 -5.90
C ASP A 90 4.53 -18.74 -6.18
N GLY A 91 4.91 -17.81 -5.30
CA GLY A 91 6.10 -16.97 -5.43
C GLY A 91 5.96 -15.86 -6.48
N GLN A 92 4.75 -15.60 -6.97
CA GLN A 92 4.52 -14.64 -8.05
C GLN A 92 4.48 -13.21 -7.55
N VAL A 93 4.96 -12.32 -8.40
CA VAL A 93 4.83 -10.86 -8.24
C VAL A 93 3.68 -10.39 -9.10
N LYS A 94 2.83 -9.53 -8.54
CA LYS A 94 1.84 -8.78 -9.29
C LYS A 94 2.06 -7.30 -9.11
N LEU A 95 2.01 -6.56 -10.22
CA LEU A 95 2.11 -5.11 -10.25
C LEU A 95 0.77 -4.56 -10.76
N THR A 96 0.07 -3.80 -9.94
CA THR A 96 -1.17 -3.14 -10.30
C THR A 96 -0.98 -1.63 -10.28
N CYS A 97 -1.08 -0.98 -11.45
CA CYS A 97 -1.00 0.46 -11.55
C CYS A 97 -2.37 1.10 -11.27
N LEU A 98 -2.47 1.90 -10.21
CA LEU A 98 -3.63 2.71 -9.89
C LEU A 98 -3.46 4.14 -10.40
N GLY A 99 -4.47 4.64 -11.09
CA GLY A 99 -4.48 5.96 -11.69
C GLY A 99 -5.68 6.17 -12.61
N PRO A 100 -5.84 7.38 -13.17
CA PRO A 100 -7.03 7.77 -13.89
C PRO A 100 -7.03 7.33 -15.37
N ASP A 101 -5.90 6.87 -15.91
CA ASP A 101 -5.76 6.54 -17.33
C ASP A 101 -6.22 5.12 -17.66
N LEU A 102 -7.55 4.95 -17.72
CA LEU A 102 -8.20 3.66 -17.96
C LEU A 102 -7.83 3.04 -19.32
N LEU A 103 -7.55 3.87 -20.33
CA LEU A 103 -7.19 3.39 -21.67
C LEU A 103 -5.78 2.80 -21.71
N ASN A 104 -4.92 3.16 -20.75
CA ASN A 104 -3.60 2.59 -20.54
C ASN A 104 -3.57 1.55 -19.40
N ASN A 105 -4.68 0.86 -19.18
CA ASN A 105 -4.84 -0.22 -18.19
C ASN A 105 -4.60 0.19 -16.72
N GLN A 106 -4.58 1.48 -16.40
CA GLN A 106 -4.60 1.92 -15.01
C GLN A 106 -5.97 1.61 -14.39
N LYS A 107 -5.98 1.40 -13.08
CA LYS A 107 -7.20 1.15 -12.32
C LYS A 107 -7.50 2.32 -11.40
N VAL A 108 -8.73 2.80 -11.42
CA VAL A 108 -9.21 3.76 -10.40
C VAL A 108 -9.54 3.08 -9.07
N GLN A 109 -9.68 1.75 -9.07
CA GLN A 109 -9.93 0.96 -7.88
C GLN A 109 -9.29 -0.42 -8.00
N TYR A 110 -8.70 -0.91 -6.91
CA TYR A 110 -8.14 -2.25 -6.83
C TYR A 110 -8.20 -2.79 -5.41
N THR A 111 -8.40 -4.11 -5.24
CA THR A 111 -8.42 -4.76 -3.92
C THR A 111 -7.25 -5.72 -3.81
N VAL A 112 -6.39 -5.47 -2.82
CA VAL A 112 -5.36 -6.42 -2.40
C VAL A 112 -6.04 -7.51 -1.54
N PRO A 113 -5.83 -8.82 -1.84
CA PRO A 113 -6.39 -9.89 -1.05
C PRO A 113 -5.81 -9.95 0.38
N PRO A 114 -6.56 -10.52 1.33
CA PRO A 114 -6.06 -10.85 2.67
C PRO A 114 -4.75 -11.62 2.68
N ASN A 115 -3.87 -11.31 3.63
CA ASN A 115 -2.65 -12.07 3.94
C ASN A 115 -1.65 -12.16 2.77
N VAL A 116 -1.69 -11.23 1.83
CA VAL A 116 -0.68 -11.05 0.79
C VAL A 116 0.34 -10.01 1.27
N TRP A 117 1.62 -10.21 0.96
CA TRP A 117 2.62 -9.17 1.17
C TRP A 117 2.46 -8.12 0.08
N PHE A 118 2.29 -6.87 0.45
CA PHE A 118 2.13 -5.80 -0.52
C PHE A 118 2.72 -4.49 -0.03
N GLY A 119 3.02 -3.62 -0.99
CA GLY A 119 3.52 -2.27 -0.77
C GLY A 119 3.23 -1.43 -2.00
N ALA A 120 3.61 -0.17 -1.98
CA ALA A 120 3.34 0.72 -3.11
C ALA A 120 4.43 1.77 -3.33
N PHE A 121 4.52 2.25 -4.57
CA PHE A 121 5.41 3.34 -4.94
C PHE A 121 4.79 4.20 -6.04
N PRO A 122 5.14 5.50 -6.14
CA PRO A 122 4.72 6.33 -7.27
C PRO A 122 5.25 5.74 -8.58
N THR A 123 4.36 5.40 -9.51
CA THR A 123 4.70 4.58 -10.70
C THR A 123 5.84 5.18 -11.52
N LYS A 124 5.92 6.51 -11.59
CA LYS A 124 6.93 7.23 -12.37
C LYS A 124 8.31 7.30 -11.72
N ASP A 125 8.47 6.87 -10.47
CA ASP A 125 9.78 6.86 -9.80
C ASP A 125 10.66 5.68 -10.22
N PHE A 126 10.06 4.62 -10.78
CA PHE A 126 10.78 3.39 -11.10
C PHE A 126 10.38 2.85 -12.47
N ASN A 127 11.36 2.30 -13.18
CA ASN A 127 11.14 1.42 -14.32
C ASN A 127 11.40 -0.01 -13.88
N ILE A 128 10.42 -0.88 -14.07
CA ILE A 128 10.54 -2.33 -13.79
C ILE A 128 10.49 -3.05 -15.13
N SER A 129 11.57 -3.74 -15.49
CA SER A 129 11.63 -4.55 -16.71
C SER A 129 10.90 -5.89 -16.53
N THR A 130 10.65 -6.57 -17.63
CA THR A 130 9.93 -7.87 -17.64
C THR A 130 10.63 -8.99 -16.86
N ASP A 131 11.95 -8.87 -16.67
CA ASP A 131 12.76 -9.79 -15.87
C ASP A 131 12.89 -9.36 -14.40
N GLY A 132 12.19 -8.30 -13.98
CA GLY A 132 12.16 -7.84 -12.60
C GLY A 132 13.30 -6.89 -12.20
N ALA A 133 14.15 -6.48 -13.15
CA ALA A 133 15.17 -5.47 -12.84
C ALA A 133 14.52 -4.11 -12.58
N VAL A 134 14.97 -3.45 -11.51
CA VAL A 134 14.44 -2.16 -11.04
C VAL A 134 15.46 -1.07 -11.33
N THR A 135 15.05 -0.06 -12.08
CA THR A 135 15.84 1.18 -12.26
C THR A 135 15.09 2.34 -11.66
N LYS A 136 15.72 3.07 -10.74
CA LYS A 136 15.17 4.31 -10.17
C LYS A 136 15.38 5.45 -11.16
N ASN A 137 14.33 6.22 -11.43
CA ASN A 137 14.39 7.42 -12.26
C ASN A 137 14.97 8.60 -11.48
N ASP A 138 15.28 9.68 -12.21
CA ASP A 138 15.75 10.92 -11.60
C ASP A 138 14.78 11.43 -10.53
N PRO A 139 15.30 11.98 -9.41
CA PRO A 139 14.45 12.53 -8.35
C PRO A 139 13.48 13.57 -8.90
N ARG A 140 12.25 13.55 -8.37
CA ARG A 140 11.17 14.44 -8.76
C ARG A 140 10.74 15.27 -7.57
N ASP A 141 10.23 16.47 -7.83
CA ASP A 141 9.75 17.37 -6.78
C ASP A 141 8.62 16.72 -5.98
N THR A 142 8.85 16.49 -4.69
CA THR A 142 7.91 15.79 -3.80
C THR A 142 6.65 16.61 -3.53
N GLU A 143 6.71 17.92 -3.70
CA GLU A 143 5.55 18.80 -3.53
C GLU A 143 4.63 18.77 -4.74
N SER A 144 5.19 18.63 -5.94
CA SER A 144 4.43 18.66 -7.20
C SER A 144 4.02 17.27 -7.70
N HIS A 145 4.72 16.21 -7.27
CA HIS A 145 4.48 14.83 -7.70
C HIS A 145 4.10 13.95 -6.51
N TYR A 146 2.85 13.48 -6.51
CA TYR A 146 2.31 12.63 -5.46
C TYR A 146 1.12 11.80 -5.99
N SER A 147 0.70 10.81 -5.20
CA SER A 147 -0.55 10.08 -5.38
C SER A 147 -1.39 10.19 -4.12
N LEU A 148 -2.63 10.67 -4.23
CA LEU A 148 -3.62 10.63 -3.17
C LEU A 148 -4.63 9.52 -3.48
N VAL A 149 -4.80 8.62 -2.53
CA VAL A 149 -5.73 7.51 -2.59
C VAL A 149 -6.56 7.41 -1.32
N GLY A 150 -7.64 6.63 -1.38
CA GLY A 150 -8.33 6.13 -0.20
C GLY A 150 -8.10 4.64 -0.07
N CYS A 151 -7.97 4.15 1.15
CA CYS A 151 -7.88 2.71 1.42
C CYS A 151 -9.01 2.30 2.36
N THR A 152 -9.74 1.26 2.00
CA THR A 152 -10.84 0.70 2.80
C THR A 152 -10.53 -0.73 3.17
N CYS A 153 -10.56 -1.02 4.46
CA CYS A 153 -10.39 -2.37 5.00
C CYS A 153 -11.73 -2.90 5.53
N ALA A 154 -12.04 -4.15 5.18
CA ALA A 154 -13.17 -4.89 5.75
C ALA A 154 -12.78 -6.36 5.94
N PRO A 155 -12.79 -6.89 7.18
CA PRO A 155 -12.96 -6.22 8.47
C PRO A 155 -12.03 -5.03 8.71
N ALA A 156 -12.38 -4.14 9.65
CA ALA A 156 -11.63 -2.92 9.96
C ALA A 156 -10.14 -3.16 10.23
N PHE A 157 -9.29 -2.21 9.81
CA PHE A 157 -7.86 -2.26 10.13
C PHE A 157 -7.60 -2.16 11.64
N GLN A 158 -6.59 -2.92 12.10
CA GLN A 158 -6.03 -2.86 13.44
C GLN A 158 -4.51 -3.09 13.40
N PHE A 159 -3.74 -2.25 14.08
CA PHE A 159 -2.28 -2.35 14.12
C PHE A 159 -1.77 -3.65 14.75
N GLN A 160 -2.57 -4.31 15.59
CA GLN A 160 -2.17 -5.57 16.23
C GLN A 160 -1.90 -6.69 15.21
N ASP A 161 -2.53 -6.64 14.03
CA ASP A 161 -2.30 -7.63 12.97
C ASP A 161 -1.45 -7.09 11.82
N PHE A 162 -1.06 -5.82 11.88
CA PHE A 162 -0.14 -5.24 10.91
C PHE A 162 1.24 -5.87 11.07
N GLU A 163 1.73 -6.45 9.99
CA GLU A 163 3.03 -7.08 9.92
C GLU A 163 3.90 -6.33 8.91
N LEU A 164 4.95 -5.66 9.39
CA LEU A 164 5.94 -5.04 8.52
C LEU A 164 6.96 -6.09 8.10
N ALA A 165 7.31 -6.12 6.81
CA ALA A 165 8.25 -7.09 6.29
C ALA A 165 9.68 -6.88 6.82
N LYS A 166 10.39 -7.98 7.03
CA LYS A 166 11.85 -8.01 7.15
C LYS A 166 12.45 -8.45 5.82
N ARG A 167 13.44 -7.69 5.34
CA ARG A 167 14.04 -7.93 4.02
C ARG A 167 14.64 -9.32 3.92
N SER A 168 15.47 -9.72 4.88
CA SER A 168 16.14 -11.03 4.87
C SER A 168 15.17 -12.21 4.81
N GLU A 169 14.06 -12.14 5.55
CA GLU A 169 13.01 -13.17 5.57
C GLU A 169 12.29 -13.24 4.21
N LEU A 170 11.89 -12.10 3.64
CA LEU A 170 11.23 -12.07 2.34
C LEU A 170 12.14 -12.49 1.19
N VAL A 171 13.41 -12.08 1.17
CA VAL A 171 14.36 -12.50 0.12
C VAL A 171 14.54 -14.02 0.14
N THR A 172 14.49 -14.64 1.32
CA THR A 172 14.53 -16.11 1.45
C THR A 172 13.29 -16.76 0.82
N GLY A 173 12.10 -16.18 1.00
CA GLY A 173 10.85 -16.69 0.41
C GLY A 173 10.71 -16.40 -1.10
N PHE A 174 11.31 -15.32 -1.58
CA PHE A 174 11.19 -14.83 -2.96
C PHE A 174 12.56 -14.50 -3.57
N PRO A 175 13.47 -15.48 -3.71
CA PRO A 175 14.87 -15.23 -4.06
C PRO A 175 15.08 -14.60 -5.44
N LYS A 176 14.09 -14.72 -6.34
CA LYS A 176 14.13 -14.11 -7.68
C LYS A 176 13.77 -12.62 -7.68
N HIS A 177 13.22 -12.11 -6.58
CA HIS A 177 12.62 -10.77 -6.49
C HIS A 177 13.35 -9.87 -5.50
N GLU A 178 14.62 -10.17 -5.18
CA GLU A 178 15.42 -9.43 -4.20
C GLU A 178 15.47 -7.92 -4.49
N HIS A 179 15.57 -7.52 -5.75
CA HIS A 179 15.59 -6.10 -6.13
C HIS A 179 14.27 -5.37 -5.77
N LEU A 180 13.13 -6.02 -5.99
CA LEU A 180 11.81 -5.47 -5.65
C LEU A 180 11.59 -5.45 -4.13
N ILE A 181 12.03 -6.49 -3.44
CA ILE A 181 11.94 -6.55 -1.98
C ILE A 181 12.82 -5.47 -1.36
N SER A 182 14.06 -5.33 -1.82
CA SER A 182 15.01 -4.33 -1.31
C SER A 182 14.51 -2.91 -1.54
N LEU A 183 13.79 -2.67 -2.64
CA LEU A 183 13.14 -1.40 -2.91
C LEU A 183 12.09 -1.03 -1.85
N LEU A 184 11.30 -2.01 -1.41
CA LEU A 184 10.13 -1.80 -0.56
C LEU A 184 10.32 -2.29 0.88
N THR A 185 11.55 -2.50 1.34
CA THR A 185 11.83 -2.90 2.73
C THR A 185 12.89 -2.02 3.32
N TYR A 186 12.85 -1.84 4.64
CA TYR A 186 13.99 -1.29 5.37
C TYR A 186 15.18 -2.27 5.32
N PRO A 187 16.43 -1.78 5.29
CA PRO A 187 17.59 -2.63 5.54
C PRO A 187 17.55 -3.14 6.98
N ASP A 188 17.82 -4.44 7.14
CA ASP A 188 17.95 -5.15 8.41
C ASP A 188 19.41 -5.51 8.76
#